data_AF-A0A6P0MJ39-F1
#
_entry.id   AF-A0A6P0MJ39-F1
#
_cell.length_a   1.000
_cell.length_b   1.000
_cell.length_c   1.000
_cell.angle_alpha   90.00
_cell.angle_beta   90.00
_cell.angle_gamma   90.00
#
_symmetry.space_group_name_H-M   'P 1'
#
loop_
_entity.id
_entity.type
_entity.pdbx_description
1 polymer ?
#
loop_
_entity_poly.entity_id
_entity_poly.type
_entity_poly.pdbx_seq_one_letter_code
_entity_poly.pdbx_strand_id
1 'polypeptide(L)' 'MKIFASLYTGEDIAHLVATILRARGLDVLTTIEAEMTGYSVEQQLAFAASEER' A
#
# COMPACT_ATOMS: atom_id res chain seq x y z
N MET A 1 4.08 -9.73 -19.35
CA MET A 1 2.86 -9.81 -18.52
C MET A 1 2.86 -8.59 -17.62
N LYS A 2 1.95 -7.63 -17.82
CA LYS A 2 1.79 -6.51 -16.88
C LYS A 2 0.81 -6.96 -15.81
N ILE A 3 1.28 -7.10 -14.57
CA ILE A 3 0.41 -7.33 -13.43
C ILE A 3 -0.23 -5.97 -13.15
N PHE A 4 -1.54 -5.86 -13.36
CA PHE A 4 -2.34 -4.70 -12.98
C PHE A 4 -2.97 -5.03 -11.64
N ALA A 5 -2.25 -4.72 -10.56
CA ALA A 5 -2.74 -4.88 -9.21
C ALA A 5 -2.42 -3.60 -8.44
N SER A 6 -3.43 -3.07 -7.77
CA SER A 6 -3.29 -2.00 -6.79
C SER A 6 -2.88 -2.63 -5.46
N LEU A 7 -1.81 -2.12 -4.88
CA LEU A 7 -1.20 -2.65 -3.67
C LEU A 7 -1.29 -1.62 -2.56
N TYR A 8 -1.63 -2.08 -1.36
CA TYR A 8 -1.49 -1.33 -0.13
C TYR A 8 -0.39 -1.99 0.71
N THR A 9 0.68 -1.25 1.05
CA THR A 9 1.77 -1.78 1.87
C THR A 9 1.63 -1.34 3.32
N GLY A 10 1.73 -2.29 4.25
CA GLY A 10 1.68 -2.04 5.69
C GLY A 10 2.81 -1.14 6.21
N GLU A 11 2.67 -0.67 7.44
CA GLU A 11 3.57 0.30 8.08
C GLU A 11 5.03 -0.18 8.21
N ASP A 12 5.23 -1.50 8.37
CA ASP A 12 6.57 -2.10 8.51
C ASP A 12 7.28 -2.32 7.17
N ILE A 13 6.62 -2.07 6.04
CA ILE A 13 7.24 -2.20 4.74
C ILE A 13 8.13 -0.98 4.47
N ALA A 14 9.43 -1.24 4.30
CA ALA A 14 10.38 -0.20 3.96
C ALA A 14 9.94 0.56 2.69
N HIS A 15 9.99 1.89 2.74
CA HIS A 15 9.56 2.77 1.64
C HIS A 15 10.28 2.49 0.30
N LEU A 16 11.51 1.96 0.37
CA LEU A 16 12.27 1.50 -0.79
C LEU A 16 11.52 0.40 -1.57
N VAL A 17 10.82 -0.51 -0.89
CA VAL A 17 10.06 -1.59 -1.54
C VAL A 17 8.92 -0.99 -2.36
N ALA A 18 8.14 -0.06 -1.79
CA ALA A 18 7.08 0.62 -2.52
C ALA A 18 7.61 1.36 -3.76
N THR A 19 8.78 2.00 -3.63
CA THR A 19 9.46 2.67 -4.76
C THR A 19 9.81 1.68 -5.88
N ILE A 20 10.38 0.52 -5.55
CA ILE A 20 10.74 -0.50 -6.54
C ILE A 20 9.49 -1.08 -7.21
N LEU A 21 8.42 -1.34 -6.45
CA LEU A 21 7.17 -1.86 -7.00
C LEU A 21 6.53 -0.87 -7.99
N ARG A 22 6.50 0.43 -7.65
CA ARG A 22 6.05 1.50 -8.57
C ARG A 22 6.91 1.57 -9.83
N ALA A 23 8.24 1.47 -9.70
CA ALA A 23 9.15 1.43 -10.84
C ALA A 23 8.91 0.23 -11.77
N ARG A 24 8.28 -0.84 -11.28
CA ARG A 24 7.83 -1.99 -12.08
C ARG A 24 6.43 -1.83 -12.67
N GLY A 25 5.80 -0.66 -12.49
CA GLY A 25 4.51 -0.31 -13.05
C GLY A 25 3.30 -0.75 -12.23
N LEU A 26 3.51 -1.06 -10.94
CA LEU A 26 2.41 -1.35 -10.00
C LEU A 26 1.88 -0.05 -9.41
N ASP A 27 0.57 0.02 -9.19
CA ASP A 27 -0.02 1.07 -8.38
C ASP A 27 0.13 0.70 -6.91
N VAL A 28 0.78 1.53 -6.12
CA VAL A 28 1.12 1.23 -4.72
C VAL A 28 0.79 2.43 -3.86
N LEU A 29 0.02 2.21 -2.80
CA LEU A 29 -0.21 3.15 -1.70
C LEU A 29 0.42 2.58 -0.43
N THR A 30 1.20 3.36 0.29
CA THR A 30 1.78 2.94 1.57
C THR A 30 0.93 3.41 2.74
N THR A 31 0.99 2.70 3.88
CA THR A 31 0.33 3.14 5.13
C THR A 31 0.74 4.55 5.55
N ILE A 32 1.98 4.96 5.29
CA ILE A 32 2.47 6.31 5.58
C ILE A 32 1.76 7.35 4.71
N GLU A 33 1.68 7.11 3.40
CA GLU A 33 1.01 8.03 2.45
C GLU A 33 -0.51 8.08 2.67
N ALA A 34 -1.10 6.99 3.15
CA ALA A 34 -2.49 6.92 3.55
C ALA A 34 -2.77 7.58 4.91
N GLU A 35 -1.74 8.08 5.60
CA GLU A 35 -1.84 8.66 6.95
C GLU A 35 -2.43 7.69 8.00
N MET A 36 -2.25 6.38 7.78
CA MET A 36 -2.79 5.29 8.60
C MET A 36 -1.74 4.67 9.54
N THR A 37 -0.57 5.29 9.70
CA THR A 37 0.51 4.80 10.58
C THR A 37 0.08 4.78 12.05
N GLY A 38 0.37 3.70 12.77
CA GLY A 38 0.02 3.54 14.19
C GLY A 38 -1.44 3.19 14.46
N TYR A 39 -2.28 3.04 13.43
CA TYR A 39 -3.62 2.48 13.55
C TYR A 39 -3.56 0.95 13.68
N SER A 40 -4.61 0.33 14.23
CA SER A 40 -4.64 -1.12 14.36
C SER A 40 -4.66 -1.82 13.01
N VAL A 41 -4.23 -3.08 12.98
CA VAL A 41 -4.24 -3.91 11.77
C VAL A 41 -5.64 -3.98 11.16
N GLU A 42 -6.67 -4.12 11.99
CA GLU A 42 -8.07 -4.17 11.54
C GLU A 42 -8.50 -2.85 10.88
N GLN A 43 -8.07 -1.71 11.42
CA GLN A 43 -8.36 -0.39 10.87
C GLN A 43 -7.63 -0.17 9.54
N GLN A 44 -6.34 -0.50 9.47
CA GLN A 44 -5.56 -0.41 8.23
C GLN A 44 -6.11 -1.35 7.15
N LEU A 45 -6.55 -2.56 7.53
CA LEU A 45 -7.17 -3.52 6.61
C LEU A 45 -8.52 -3.04 6.10
N ALA A 46 -9.37 -2.49 6.99
CA ALA A 46 -10.65 -1.92 6.60
C ALA A 46 -10.47 -0.74 5.64
N PHE A 47 -9.49 0.14 5.91
CA PHE A 47 -9.11 1.21 5.00
C PHE A 47 -8.69 0.66 3.63
N ALA A 48 -7.72 -0.27 3.61
CA ALA A 48 -7.22 -0.86 2.36
C ALA A 48 -8.32 -1.56 1.55
N ALA A 49 -9.32 -2.16 2.21
CA ALA A 49 -10.46 -2.79 1.56
C ALA A 49 -11.52 -1.79 1.06
N SER A 50 -11.57 -0.58 1.63
CA SER A 50 -12.47 0.49 1.21
C SER A 50 -11.95 1.30 0.04
N GLU A 51 -10.64 1.23 -0.22
CA GLU A 51 -9.99 1.90 -1.34
C GLU A 51 -10.37 1.20 -2.66
N GLU A 52 -11.21 1.84 -3.47
CA GLU A 52 -11.64 1.35 -4.80
C GLU A 52 -10.54 1.53 -5.86
N ARG A 53 -9.45 0.77 -5.74
CA ARG A 53 -8.21 0.94 -6.51
C ARG A 53 -7.84 -0.29 -7.33
#